data_AF-A0A956PMS0-F1
#
_entry.id   AF-A0A956PMS0-F1
#
_cell.length_a   1.000
_cell.length_b   1.000
_cell.length_c   1.000
_cell.angle_alpha   90.00
_cell.angle_beta   90.00
_cell.angle_gamma   90.00
#
_symmetry.space_group_name_H-M   'P 1'
#
loop_
_entity.id
_entity.type
_entity.pdbx_description
1 polymer ?
#
loop_
_entity_poly.entity_id
_entity_poly.type
_entity_poly.pdbx_seq_one_letter_code
_entity_poly.pdbx_strand_id
1 'polypeptide(L)'
;MGYLPENDLGFGVAVLITINVVNVFIDRTVQPKLMSSAIGVSELFVLFAAFAGGEVAGIWGMLLGIPVAAMGKALFEWFHTNFLVVEELSPEELREVRGPDQEEVPPQEAPSVKVEEVAPPIEEPAVEVKKKSSKKKKDPPSEDKEP
;
A
#
# COMPACT_ATOMS: atom_id res chain seq x y z
N MET A 1 8.99 51.14 13.11
CA MET A 1 8.41 51.69 11.87
C MET A 1 7.37 50.71 11.36
N GLY A 2 6.10 51.06 11.53
CA GLY A 2 4.96 50.28 11.07
C GLY A 2 3.74 51.15 11.31
N TYR A 3 3.53 52.14 10.45
CA TYR A 3 2.31 52.94 10.46
C TYR A 3 1.19 52.02 9.95
N LEU A 4 0.39 51.48 10.88
CA LEU A 4 -0.88 50.90 10.54
C LEU A 4 -1.87 52.06 10.42
N PRO A 5 -2.46 52.29 9.25
CA PRO A 5 -3.42 53.37 9.10
C PRO A 5 -4.68 53.04 9.92
N GLU A 6 -5.17 53.98 10.72
CA GLU A 6 -6.35 53.86 11.60
C GLU A 6 -7.69 53.74 10.84
N ASN A 7 -7.63 53.33 9.56
CA ASN A 7 -8.79 52.97 8.77
C ASN A 7 -9.00 51.46 8.82
N ASP A 8 -10.09 51.00 9.47
CA ASP A 8 -10.48 49.58 9.56
C ASP A 8 -10.43 48.86 8.20
N LEU A 9 -10.80 49.57 7.13
CA LEU A 9 -10.74 49.07 5.76
C LEU A 9 -9.30 48.87 5.24
N GLY A 10 -8.40 49.83 5.50
CA GLY A 10 -7.01 49.79 5.02
C GLY A 10 -6.20 48.69 5.71
N PHE A 11 -6.45 48.49 7.01
CA PHE A 11 -5.89 47.38 7.75
C PHE A 11 -6.36 46.02 7.20
N GLY A 12 -7.67 45.86 6.97
CA GLY A 12 -8.23 44.63 6.40
C GLY A 12 -7.63 44.29 5.04
N VAL A 13 -7.47 45.28 4.16
CA VAL A 13 -6.85 45.11 2.84
C VAL A 13 -5.37 44.73 2.97
N ALA A 14 -4.61 45.37 3.86
CA ALA A 14 -3.20 45.07 4.07
C ALA A 14 -2.97 43.62 4.57
N VAL A 15 -3.83 43.15 5.47
CA VAL A 15 -3.81 41.76 5.96
C VAL A 15 -4.14 40.78 4.84
N LEU A 16 -5.19 41.04 4.04
CA LEU A 16 -5.57 40.19 2.90
C LEU A 16 -4.45 40.07 1.87
N ILE A 17 -3.78 41.17 1.56
CA ILE A 17 -2.63 41.18 0.64
C ILE A 17 -1.50 40.35 1.23
N THR A 18 -1.17 40.54 2.50
CA THR A 18 -0.09 39.80 3.16
C THR A 18 -0.34 38.29 3.15
N ILE A 19 -1.56 37.86 3.49
CA ILE A 19 -1.96 36.45 3.46
C ILE A 19 -1.86 35.89 2.04
N ASN A 20 -2.35 36.63 1.03
CA ASN A 20 -2.24 36.18 -0.37
C ASN A 20 -0.79 36.02 -0.82
N VAL A 21 0.07 36.98 -0.50
CA VAL A 21 1.48 36.92 -0.89
C VAL A 21 2.16 35.71 -0.27
N VAL A 22 1.93 35.46 1.02
CA VAL A 22 2.47 34.29 1.72
C VAL A 22 1.92 32.99 1.11
N ASN A 23 0.60 32.90 0.90
CA ASN A 23 -0.02 31.72 0.30
C ASN A 23 0.51 31.45 -1.12
N VAL A 24 0.60 32.47 -1.98
CA VAL A 24 1.14 32.31 -3.34
C VAL A 24 2.59 31.82 -3.30
N PHE A 25 3.39 32.27 -2.34
CA PHE A 25 4.78 31.83 -2.19
C PHE A 25 4.88 30.37 -1.74
N ILE A 26 4.03 29.97 -0.79
CA ILE A 26 3.91 28.58 -0.33
C ILE A 26 3.42 27.71 -1.50
N ASP A 27 2.36 28.12 -2.18
CA ASP A 27 1.74 27.37 -3.26
C ASP A 27 2.71 27.20 -4.45
N ARG A 28 3.40 28.26 -4.85
CA ARG A 28 4.41 28.19 -5.93
C ARG A 28 5.64 27.37 -5.59
N THR A 29 5.95 27.13 -4.32
CA THR A 29 7.19 26.45 -3.92
C THR A 29 6.92 25.02 -3.45
N VAL A 30 5.88 24.83 -2.66
CA VAL A 30 5.54 23.56 -1.99
C VAL A 30 4.72 22.67 -2.91
N GLN A 31 3.68 23.20 -3.57
CA GLN A 31 2.82 22.39 -4.46
C GLN A 31 3.59 21.75 -5.62
N PRO A 32 4.50 22.43 -6.36
CA PRO A 32 5.20 21.75 -7.44
C PRO A 32 6.13 20.66 -6.92
N LYS A 33 6.74 20.78 -5.74
CA LYS A 33 7.59 19.69 -5.24
C LYS A 33 6.79 18.44 -4.86
N LEU A 34 5.52 18.61 -4.50
CA LEU A 34 4.58 17.52 -4.22
C LEU A 34 3.99 16.93 -5.50
N MET A 35 3.73 17.76 -6.52
CA MET A 35 3.07 17.36 -7.77
C MET A 35 4.02 17.14 -8.96
N SER A 36 5.32 17.41 -8.82
CA SER A 36 6.29 17.48 -9.95
C SER A 36 6.37 16.20 -10.77
N SER A 37 6.15 15.03 -10.16
CA SER A 37 6.29 13.74 -10.82
C SER A 37 5.05 13.31 -11.61
N ALA A 38 3.90 13.99 -11.46
CA ALA A 38 2.61 13.50 -11.97
C ALA A 38 2.00 14.34 -13.12
N ILE A 39 2.44 15.57 -13.33
CA ILE A 39 1.71 16.56 -14.16
C ILE A 39 1.79 16.25 -15.68
N GLY A 40 2.76 15.47 -16.14
CA GLY A 40 3.03 15.33 -17.58
C GLY A 40 2.12 14.38 -18.36
N VAL A 41 1.61 13.32 -17.73
CA VAL A 41 0.98 12.20 -18.48
C VAL A 41 -0.53 12.11 -18.23
N SER A 42 -0.98 12.40 -17.01
CA SER A 42 -2.40 12.34 -16.61
C SER A 42 -3.18 13.58 -17.07
N GLU A 43 -2.73 14.78 -16.70
CA GLU A 43 -3.47 16.03 -16.91
C GLU A 43 -3.53 16.42 -18.40
N LEU A 44 -2.42 16.20 -19.12
CA LEU A 44 -2.35 16.50 -20.56
C LEU A 44 -3.29 15.59 -21.36
N PHE A 45 -3.47 14.34 -20.93
CA PHE A 45 -4.44 13.42 -21.53
C PHE A 45 -5.88 13.92 -21.32
N VAL A 46 -6.20 14.49 -20.15
CA VAL A 46 -7.49 15.13 -19.89
C VAL A 46 -7.73 16.33 -20.81
N LEU A 47 -6.70 17.16 -21.02
CA LEU A 47 -6.78 18.29 -21.95
C LEU A 47 -7.01 17.84 -23.40
N PHE A 48 -6.28 16.82 -23.86
CA PHE A 48 -6.47 16.26 -25.20
C PHE A 48 -7.86 15.66 -25.38
N ALA A 49 -8.37 14.93 -24.39
CA ALA A 49 -9.73 14.38 -24.41
C ALA A 49 -10.79 15.49 -24.41
N ALA A 50 -10.58 16.59 -23.69
CA ALA A 50 -11.48 17.74 -23.70
C ALA A 50 -11.49 18.45 -25.06
N PHE A 51 -10.32 18.67 -25.69
CA PHE A 51 -10.26 19.25 -27.02
C PHE A 51 -10.83 18.31 -28.09
N ALA A 52 -10.51 17.03 -28.04
CA ALA A 52 -11.06 16.03 -28.95
C ALA A 52 -12.58 15.92 -28.82
N GLY A 53 -13.10 15.91 -27.59
CA GLY A 53 -14.54 16.00 -27.33
C GLY A 53 -15.12 17.30 -27.86
N GLY A 54 -14.41 18.41 -27.68
CA GLY A 54 -14.76 19.71 -28.21
C GLY A 54 -14.94 19.75 -29.73
N GLU A 55 -14.14 18.99 -30.47
CA GLU A 55 -14.29 18.88 -31.93
C GLU A 55 -15.46 17.97 -32.33
N VAL A 56 -15.69 16.87 -31.59
CA VAL A 56 -16.75 15.90 -31.89
C VAL A 56 -18.15 16.41 -31.55
N ALA A 57 -18.31 17.10 -30.41
CA ALA A 57 -19.61 17.50 -29.87
C ALA A 57 -19.69 18.98 -29.47
N GLY A 58 -18.70 19.81 -29.85
CA GLY A 58 -18.68 21.23 -29.51
C GLY A 58 -18.52 21.47 -28.00
N ILE A 59 -19.20 22.49 -27.49
CA ILE A 59 -19.16 22.88 -26.07
C ILE A 59 -19.54 21.70 -25.15
N TRP A 60 -20.50 20.86 -25.57
CA TRP A 60 -20.91 19.69 -24.81
C TRP A 60 -19.80 18.66 -24.66
N GLY A 61 -19.00 18.47 -25.71
CA GLY A 61 -17.86 17.56 -25.67
C GLY A 61 -16.68 18.11 -24.86
N MET A 62 -16.52 19.42 -24.74
CA MET A 62 -15.55 20.00 -23.79
C MET A 62 -16.02 19.81 -22.34
N LEU A 63 -17.31 20.01 -22.07
CA LEU A 63 -17.89 19.85 -20.73
C LEU A 63 -17.84 18.39 -20.25
N LEU A 64 -18.19 17.46 -21.13
CA LEU A 64 -18.13 16.02 -20.85
C LEU A 64 -16.74 15.43 -21.05
N GLY A 65 -15.81 16.15 -21.67
CA GLY A 65 -14.46 15.69 -21.94
C GLY A 65 -13.68 15.37 -20.67
N ILE A 66 -13.83 16.19 -19.62
CA ILE A 66 -13.17 15.97 -18.32
C ILE A 66 -13.63 14.66 -17.66
N PRO A 67 -14.94 14.43 -17.42
CA PRO A 67 -15.38 13.17 -16.81
C PRO A 67 -15.08 11.95 -17.69
N VAL A 68 -15.16 12.07 -19.02
CA VAL A 68 -14.80 10.97 -19.94
C VAL A 68 -13.32 10.64 -19.88
N ALA A 69 -12.45 11.66 -19.84
CA ALA A 69 -11.01 11.46 -19.69
C ALA A 69 -10.65 10.78 -18.37
N ALA A 70 -11.32 11.18 -17.27
CA ALA A 70 -11.13 10.56 -15.96
C ALA A 70 -11.52 9.08 -15.99
N MET A 71 -12.64 8.74 -16.64
CA MET A 71 -13.03 7.34 -16.84
C MET A 71 -11.98 6.57 -17.66
N GLY A 72 -11.53 7.13 -18.79
CA GLY A 72 -10.50 6.50 -19.62
C GLY A 72 -9.16 6.30 -18.90
N LYS A 73 -8.76 7.28 -18.07
CA LYS A 73 -7.56 7.17 -17.24
C LYS A 73 -7.70 6.07 -16.19
N ALA A 74 -8.84 5.98 -15.48
CA ALA A 74 -9.09 4.95 -14.48
C ALA A 74 -9.08 3.54 -15.09
N LEU A 75 -9.62 3.39 -16.31
CA LEU A 75 -9.54 2.15 -17.10
C LEU A 75 -8.09 1.80 -17.45
N PHE A 76 -7.29 2.77 -17.86
CA PHE A 76 -5.88 2.59 -18.19
C PHE A 76 -5.05 2.20 -16.97
N GLU A 77 -5.24 2.87 -15.83
CA GLU A 77 -4.59 2.54 -14.56
C GLU A 77 -4.95 1.11 -14.12
N TRP A 78 -6.24 0.74 -14.16
CA TRP A 78 -6.68 -0.61 -13.84
C TRP A 78 -6.03 -1.67 -14.73
N PHE A 79 -5.96 -1.42 -16.05
CA PHE A 79 -5.32 -2.33 -16.99
C PHE A 79 -3.82 -2.44 -16.72
N HIS A 80 -3.14 -1.32 -16.46
CA HIS A 80 -1.70 -1.28 -16.21
C HIS A 80 -1.32 -1.98 -14.89
N THR A 81 -2.11 -1.78 -13.82
CA THR A 81 -1.93 -2.49 -12.56
C THR A 81 -2.16 -4.00 -12.73
N ASN A 82 -3.22 -4.39 -13.44
CA ASN A 82 -3.54 -5.81 -13.63
C ASN A 82 -2.57 -6.56 -14.55
N PHE A 83 -1.92 -5.88 -15.51
CA PHE A 83 -1.01 -6.53 -16.47
C PHE A 83 0.49 -6.37 -16.20
N LEU A 84 0.94 -5.37 -15.44
CA LEU A 84 2.37 -5.08 -15.26
C LEU A 84 2.83 -4.97 -13.80
N VAL A 85 1.90 -4.93 -12.84
CA VAL A 85 2.23 -4.76 -11.41
C VAL A 85 1.99 -6.08 -10.68
N VAL A 86 2.90 -7.03 -10.90
CA VAL A 86 3.27 -7.99 -9.85
C VAL A 86 4.40 -7.31 -9.08
N GLU A 87 4.05 -6.30 -8.28
CA GLU A 87 4.98 -5.78 -7.28
C GLU A 87 4.96 -6.82 -6.16
N GLU A 88 5.91 -7.75 -6.22
CA GLU A 88 6.26 -8.53 -5.05
C GLU A 88 6.60 -7.52 -3.95
N LEU A 89 5.77 -7.50 -2.92
CA LEU A 89 6.09 -6.85 -1.67
C LEU A 89 7.46 -7.42 -1.24
N SER A 90 8.53 -6.65 -1.45
CA SER A 90 9.87 -7.05 -1.05
C SER A 90 9.79 -7.44 0.43
N PRO A 91 10.27 -8.63 0.83
CA PRO A 91 10.29 -9.06 2.23
C PRO A 91 10.96 -8.06 3.18
N GLU A 92 11.72 -7.10 2.63
CA GLU A 92 12.36 -6.00 3.34
C GLU A 92 11.37 -4.91 3.79
N GLU A 93 10.35 -4.55 3.01
CA GLU A 93 9.36 -3.52 3.44
C GLU A 93 8.39 -4.06 4.50
N LEU A 94 8.09 -5.36 4.48
CA LEU A 94 7.39 -6.06 5.56
C LEU A 94 8.20 -6.07 6.87
N ARG A 95 9.54 -6.04 6.79
CA ARG A 95 10.45 -5.96 7.94
C ARG A 95 10.55 -4.51 8.46
N GLU A 96 10.52 -3.52 7.58
CA GLU A 96 10.50 -2.10 7.94
C GLU A 96 9.19 -1.72 8.68
N VAL A 97 8.03 -2.17 8.18
CA VAL A 97 6.72 -1.93 8.84
C VAL A 97 6.57 -2.74 10.14
N ARG A 98 7.16 -3.94 10.21
CA ARG A 98 7.19 -4.76 11.43
C ARG A 98 8.16 -4.20 12.50
N GLY A 99 9.12 -3.37 12.09
CA GLY A 99 10.19 -2.87 12.95
C GLY A 99 11.11 -3.98 13.48
N PRO A 100 12.36 -3.66 13.87
CA PRO A 100 13.31 -4.61 14.44
C PRO A 100 12.92 -5.19 15.82
N ASP A 101 11.78 -4.82 16.39
CA ASP A 101 11.43 -5.12 17.79
C ASP A 101 10.31 -6.18 17.97
N GLN A 102 9.79 -6.76 16.88
CA GLN A 102 8.98 -7.98 16.99
C GLN A 102 9.91 -9.19 16.86
N GLU A 103 10.79 -9.33 17.86
CA GLU A 103 11.43 -10.60 18.21
C GLU A 103 10.38 -11.70 18.08
N GLU A 104 10.68 -12.66 17.22
CA GLU A 104 10.09 -13.97 17.36
C GLU A 104 10.30 -14.38 18.82
N VAL A 105 9.22 -14.65 19.54
CA VAL A 105 9.30 -15.48 20.73
C VAL A 105 8.89 -16.87 20.26
N PRO A 106 9.81 -17.72 19.72
CA PRO A 106 9.55 -19.14 19.73
C PRO A 106 9.55 -19.58 21.20
N PRO A 107 8.46 -20.21 21.69
CA PRO A 107 8.56 -20.94 22.93
C PRO A 107 9.41 -22.17 22.64
N GLN A 108 10.71 -22.17 22.94
CA GLN A 108 11.56 -23.35 23.17
C GLN A 108 13.06 -22.97 23.20
N GLU A 109 13.61 -22.84 24.40
CA GLU A 109 14.80 -23.59 24.85
C GLU A 109 15.00 -23.34 26.35
N ALA A 110 14.56 -24.30 27.18
CA ALA A 110 15.06 -24.42 28.54
C ALA A 110 16.55 -24.79 28.47
N PRO A 111 17.43 -24.15 29.26
CA PRO A 111 18.87 -24.24 29.06
C PRO A 111 19.38 -25.66 29.32
N SER A 112 20.08 -26.18 28.31
CA SER A 112 20.76 -27.47 28.33
C SER A 112 22.00 -27.44 29.24
N VAL A 113 22.00 -28.35 30.22
CA VAL A 113 23.12 -29.20 30.65
C VAL A 113 24.14 -28.61 31.65
N LYS A 114 24.02 -29.07 32.91
CA LYS A 114 25.17 -29.48 33.72
C LYS A 114 25.00 -30.95 34.08
N VAL A 115 25.96 -31.78 33.65
CA VAL A 115 26.03 -33.22 33.92
C VAL A 115 26.55 -33.43 35.33
N GLU A 116 25.71 -33.93 36.23
CA GLU A 116 25.99 -34.60 37.52
C GLU A 116 24.58 -34.92 38.06
N GLU A 117 24.11 -36.10 38.42
CA GLU A 117 24.63 -37.44 38.61
C GLU A 117 23.37 -38.32 38.85
N VAL A 118 23.48 -39.64 38.71
CA VAL A 118 22.53 -40.67 39.20
C VAL A 118 21.23 -40.88 38.40
N ALA A 119 21.28 -41.79 37.43
CA ALA A 119 20.21 -42.76 37.21
C ALA A 119 20.35 -43.89 38.27
N PRO A 120 19.36 -44.76 38.56
CA PRO A 120 18.13 -45.10 37.82
C PRO A 120 16.94 -45.25 38.85
N PRO A 121 15.90 -46.11 38.74
CA PRO A 121 15.45 -46.99 37.65
C PRO A 121 13.91 -46.96 37.42
N ILE A 122 13.49 -47.75 36.43
CA ILE A 122 12.25 -48.55 36.34
C ILE A 122 10.86 -47.86 36.24
N GLU A 123 10.09 -48.46 35.32
CA GLU A 123 8.62 -48.66 35.32
C GLU A 123 7.71 -47.65 34.58
N GLU A 124 7.38 -48.02 33.32
CA GLU A 124 6.01 -48.03 32.77
C GLU A 124 4.96 -48.57 33.78
N PRO A 125 3.62 -48.47 33.61
CA PRO A 125 2.79 -47.85 32.55
C PRO A 125 1.53 -47.13 33.14
N ALA A 126 0.50 -46.89 32.29
CA ALA A 126 -0.89 -46.48 32.59
C ALA A 126 -1.12 -44.96 32.46
N VAL A 127 -2.09 -44.42 31.73
CA VAL A 127 -3.47 -44.83 31.37
C VAL A 127 -3.81 -44.04 30.08
N GLU A 128 -4.08 -44.63 28.92
CA GLU A 128 -5.37 -45.20 28.46
C GLU A 128 -6.61 -44.29 28.60
N VAL A 129 -6.92 -43.46 27.58
CA VAL A 129 -8.30 -43.24 27.07
C VAL A 129 -8.16 -42.84 25.59
N LYS A 130 -8.12 -43.70 24.58
CA LYS A 130 -9.05 -44.71 24.06
C LYS A 130 -10.41 -44.17 23.57
N LYS A 131 -10.67 -44.57 22.32
CA LYS A 131 -11.92 -44.59 21.53
C LYS A 131 -12.09 -43.37 20.65
N LYS A 132 -12.37 -43.48 19.36
CA LYS A 132 -12.76 -44.56 18.43
C LYS A 132 -12.88 -43.78 17.11
N SER A 133 -12.68 -44.27 15.91
CA SER A 133 -12.55 -45.60 15.36
C SER A 133 -12.00 -45.31 13.97
N SER A 134 -10.85 -45.85 13.63
CA SER A 134 -10.77 -46.96 12.67
C SER A 134 -11.21 -46.59 11.25
N LYS A 135 -10.28 -46.52 10.29
CA LYS A 135 -9.63 -47.68 9.59
C LYS A 135 -10.34 -47.80 8.25
N LYS A 136 -9.61 -47.72 7.14
CA LYS A 136 -8.87 -48.87 6.60
C LYS A 136 -7.91 -48.32 5.53
N LYS A 137 -6.59 -48.52 5.67
CA LYS A 137 -5.84 -49.67 5.10
C LYS A 137 -5.95 -49.64 3.56
N LYS A 138 -4.89 -49.72 2.76
CA LYS A 138 -3.53 -50.20 2.98
C LYS A 138 -2.82 -49.99 1.63
N ASP A 139 -1.59 -49.51 1.65
CA ASP A 139 -0.62 -49.63 0.55
C ASP A 139 -0.28 -51.13 0.30
N PRO A 140 0.64 -51.54 -0.61
CA PRO A 140 1.52 -50.77 -1.50
C PRO A 140 1.62 -51.45 -2.90
N PRO A 141 2.76 -51.48 -3.63
CA PRO A 141 2.81 -51.15 -5.04
C PRO A 141 2.96 -52.41 -5.93
N SER A 142 2.67 -52.28 -7.21
CA SER A 142 3.16 -53.23 -8.19
C SER A 142 3.47 -52.51 -9.50
N GLU A 143 4.76 -52.46 -9.78
CA GLU A 143 5.35 -52.24 -11.09
C GLU A 143 4.76 -53.14 -12.18
N ASP A 144 5.07 -52.73 -13.41
CA ASP A 144 5.32 -53.53 -14.61
C ASP A 144 4.25 -53.62 -15.72
N LYS A 145 4.72 -53.10 -16.87
CA LYS A 145 4.60 -53.60 -18.24
C LYS A 145 3.46 -53.09 -19.14
N GLU A 146 3.89 -52.21 -20.05
CA GLU A 146 3.67 -52.22 -21.52
C GLU A 146 3.26 -53.58 -22.13
N PRO A 147 2.63 -53.63 -23.33
CA PRO A 147 2.97 -52.84 -24.52
C PRO A 147 1.82 -52.09 -25.23
#